data_AF-A0A843GDF2-F1
#
_entry.id   AF-A0A843GDF2-F1
#
_cell.length_a   1.000
_cell.length_b   1.000
_cell.length_c   1.000
_cell.angle_alpha   90.00
_cell.angle_beta   90.00
_cell.angle_gamma   90.00
#
_symmetry.space_group_name_H-M   'P 1'
#
loop_
_entity.id
_entity.type
_entity.pdbx_description
1 polymer ?
#
loop_
_entity_poly.entity_id
_entity_poly.type
_entity_poly.pdbx_seq_one_letter_code
_entity_poly.pdbx_strand_id
1 'polypeptide(L)'
;MANNGHGHHGAANLTPEQQKQMIEQELRLFEHMKNIKYKIAVMSGKGGVGKSTVAANLAEAFQKKGLLTGILDADIHGPNIPKMLGVEGKDVMIEHGEMIPVMSNNGIKVMSMG
;
A
#
# COMPACT_ATOMS: atom_id res chain seq x y z
N MET A 1 22.21 -33.73 34.48
CA MET A 1 20.83 -33.43 34.07
C MET A 1 20.85 -32.09 33.35
N ALA A 2 20.54 -32.11 32.05
CA ALA A 2 20.37 -30.96 31.15
C ALA A 2 19.09 -30.18 31.50
N ASN A 3 18.80 -28.96 31.04
CA ASN A 3 19.53 -27.79 30.53
C ASN A 3 18.47 -26.66 30.54
N ASN A 4 18.91 -25.49 30.96
CA ASN A 4 18.36 -24.13 30.88
C ASN A 4 17.07 -23.85 30.10
N GLY A 5 16.23 -23.04 30.77
CA GLY A 5 14.99 -22.46 30.27
C GLY A 5 15.16 -21.61 29.01
N HIS A 6 14.18 -21.71 28.13
CA HIS A 6 14.09 -20.93 26.91
C HIS A 6 13.58 -19.53 27.24
N GLY A 7 14.51 -18.58 27.17
CA GLY A 7 14.25 -17.15 27.29
C GLY A 7 13.43 -16.61 26.12
N HIS A 8 12.64 -15.59 26.43
CA HIS A 8 12.12 -14.64 25.46
C HIS A 8 13.29 -14.05 24.64
N HIS A 9 13.37 -14.38 23.35
CA HIS A 9 14.06 -13.56 22.35
C HIS A 9 13.11 -12.40 22.01
N GLY A 10 13.42 -11.11 22.14
CA GLY A 10 14.67 -10.38 22.10
C GLY A 10 14.48 -9.26 21.08
N ALA A 11 14.12 -8.06 21.51
CA ALA A 11 14.16 -6.88 20.65
C ALA A 11 15.63 -6.65 20.29
N ALA A 12 16.00 -6.87 19.03
CA ALA A 12 17.36 -6.72 18.55
C ALA A 12 17.81 -5.26 18.73
N ASN A 13 18.95 -5.04 19.40
CA ASN A 13 19.58 -3.71 19.47
C ASN A 13 20.07 -3.32 18.07
N LEU A 14 19.38 -2.36 17.43
CA LEU A 14 19.74 -1.79 16.13
C LEU A 14 21.04 -0.97 16.24
N THR A 15 21.90 -1.03 15.22
CA THR A 15 23.08 -0.16 15.15
C THR A 15 22.66 1.31 15.02
N PRO A 16 23.52 2.28 15.41
CA PRO A 16 23.22 3.70 15.21
C PRO A 16 22.87 4.06 13.75
N GLU A 17 23.49 3.38 12.79
CA GLU A 17 23.21 3.57 11.37
C GLU A 17 21.84 3.03 10.97
N GLN A 18 21.45 1.85 11.46
CA GLN A 18 20.10 1.31 11.27
C GLN A 18 19.02 2.18 11.91
N GLN A 19 19.28 2.71 13.12
CA GLN A 19 18.38 3.65 13.78
C GLN A 19 18.19 4.93 12.95
N LYS A 20 19.28 5.49 12.42
CA LYS A 20 19.23 6.65 11.53
C LYS A 20 18.41 6.37 10.27
N GLN A 21 18.65 5.23 9.60
CA GLN A 21 17.91 4.83 8.40
C GLN A 21 16.41 4.67 8.68
N MET A 22 16.03 4.09 9.81
CA MET A 22 14.62 3.94 10.21
C MET A 22 13.96 5.30 10.44
N ILE A 23 14.62 6.21 11.17
CA ILE A 23 14.09 7.56 11.41
C ILE A 23 13.89 8.31 10.08
N GLU A 24 14.86 8.22 9.16
CA GLU A 24 14.72 8.84 7.85
C GLU A 24 13.58 8.24 7.01
N GLN A 25 13.36 6.91 7.10
CA GLN A 25 12.23 6.24 6.44
C GLN A 25 10.89 6.65 7.03
N GLU A 26 10.79 6.75 8.37
CA GLU A 26 9.57 7.20 9.05
C GLU A 26 9.24 8.67 8.70
N LEU A 27 10.23 9.55 8.66
CA LEU A 27 10.05 10.94 8.23
C LEU A 27 9.57 11.03 6.79
N ARG A 28 10.16 10.26 5.86
CA ARG A 28 9.69 10.18 4.46
C ARG A 28 8.25 9.70 4.36
N LEU A 29 7.90 8.64 5.09
CA LEU A 29 6.54 8.12 5.12
C LEU A 29 5.56 9.15 5.67
N PHE A 30 5.91 9.84 6.77
CA PHE A 30 5.09 10.91 7.34
C PHE A 30 4.85 12.02 6.32
N GLU A 31 5.90 12.50 5.66
CA GLU A 31 5.82 13.57 4.67
C GLU A 31 4.93 13.20 3.47
N HIS A 32 4.98 11.94 3.00
CA HIS A 32 4.10 11.46 1.93
C HIS A 32 2.64 11.29 2.39
N MET A 33 2.43 10.89 3.64
CA MET A 33 1.10 10.56 4.15
C MET A 33 0.37 11.74 4.79
N LYS A 34 1.06 12.84 5.14
CA LYS A 34 0.48 13.97 5.89
C LYS A 34 -0.66 14.67 5.15
N ASN A 35 -0.62 14.69 3.82
CA ASN A 35 -1.64 15.34 3.00
C ASN A 35 -2.84 14.42 2.67
N ILE A 36 -2.78 13.14 3.05
CA ILE A 36 -3.87 12.18 2.81
C ILE A 36 -4.87 12.27 3.97
N LYS A 37 -5.98 12.98 3.74
CA LYS A 37 -7.02 13.26 4.73
C LYS A 37 -7.72 12.00 5.27
N TYR A 38 -8.01 11.03 4.40
CA TYR A 38 -8.69 9.79 4.76
C TYR A 38 -7.92 8.58 4.23
N LYS A 39 -7.75 7.58 5.08
CA LYS A 39 -7.04 6.32 4.78
C LYS A 39 -8.00 5.18 5.13
N ILE A 40 -8.45 4.45 4.12
CA ILE A 40 -9.50 3.42 4.27
C ILE A 40 -8.88 2.08 3.88
N ALA A 41 -8.82 1.16 4.85
CA ALA A 41 -8.37 -0.21 4.61
C ALA A 41 -9.59 -1.10 4.31
N VAL A 42 -9.56 -1.81 3.18
CA VAL A 42 -10.56 -2.81 2.81
C VAL A 42 -9.92 -4.19 2.95
N MET A 43 -10.40 -4.98 3.91
CA MET A 43 -9.80 -6.26 4.29
C MET A 43 -10.87 -7.36 4.40
N SER A 44 -10.45 -8.63 4.38
CA SER A 44 -11.32 -9.79 4.56
C SER A 44 -10.53 -11.01 5.01
N GLY A 45 -11.16 -11.90 5.77
CA GLY A 45 -10.53 -13.15 6.21
C GLY A 45 -10.52 -14.30 5.18
N LYS A 46 -11.13 -14.15 4.00
CA LYS A 46 -11.24 -15.23 2.98
C LYS A 46 -11.06 -14.70 1.55
N GLY A 47 -10.61 -15.57 0.64
CA GLY A 47 -10.58 -15.29 -0.80
C GLY A 47 -11.98 -15.23 -1.41
N GLY A 48 -12.14 -14.50 -2.52
CA GLY A 48 -13.39 -14.50 -3.30
C GLY A 48 -14.59 -13.72 -2.73
N VAL A 49 -14.46 -13.05 -1.58
CA VAL A 49 -15.58 -12.30 -0.97
C VAL A 49 -15.85 -10.92 -1.60
N GLY A 50 -15.11 -10.53 -2.63
CA GLY A 50 -15.31 -9.25 -3.34
C GLY A 50 -14.60 -8.04 -2.73
N LYS A 51 -13.51 -8.21 -1.95
CA LYS A 51 -12.70 -7.09 -1.43
C LYS A 51 -12.34 -6.05 -2.49
N SER A 52 -11.70 -6.50 -3.57
CA SER A 52 -11.22 -5.61 -4.65
C SER A 52 -12.40 -4.91 -5.34
N THR A 53 -13.53 -5.61 -5.48
CA THR A 53 -14.78 -5.02 -5.98
C THR A 53 -15.27 -3.88 -5.09
N VAL A 54 -15.28 -4.07 -3.77
CA VAL A 54 -15.67 -3.02 -2.83
C VAL A 54 -14.68 -1.85 -2.87
N ALA A 55 -13.38 -2.13 -2.86
CA ALA A 55 -12.34 -1.10 -2.91
C ALA A 55 -12.40 -0.25 -4.19
N ALA A 56 -12.51 -0.89 -5.36
CA ALA A 56 -12.61 -0.20 -6.65
C ALA A 56 -13.87 0.68 -6.73
N ASN A 57 -15.03 0.17 -6.28
CA ASN A 57 -16.27 0.94 -6.29
C ASN A 57 -16.26 2.11 -5.31
N LEU A 58 -15.63 1.96 -4.13
CA LEU A 58 -15.43 3.08 -3.21
C LEU A 58 -14.56 4.16 -3.84
N ALA A 59 -13.46 3.78 -4.50
CA ALA A 59 -12.58 4.73 -5.16
C ALA A 59 -13.31 5.50 -6.29
N GLU A 60 -14.06 4.78 -7.13
CA GLU A 60 -14.92 5.36 -8.17
C GLU A 60 -15.99 6.30 -7.58
N ALA A 61 -16.63 5.91 -6.47
CA ALA A 61 -17.64 6.75 -5.83
C ALA A 61 -17.04 8.04 -5.25
N PHE A 62 -15.85 7.99 -4.66
CA PHE A 62 -15.15 9.18 -4.16
C PHE A 62 -14.70 10.09 -5.30
N GLN A 63 -14.15 9.52 -6.37
CA GLN A 63 -13.76 10.26 -7.57
C GLN A 63 -14.97 10.97 -8.21
N LYS A 64 -16.11 10.28 -8.34
CA LYS A 64 -17.38 10.86 -8.85
C LYS A 64 -17.95 11.97 -7.96
N LYS A 65 -17.59 11.99 -6.67
CA LYS A 65 -17.93 13.09 -5.74
C LYS A 65 -16.93 14.25 -5.81
N GLY A 66 -15.96 14.21 -6.72
CA GLY A 66 -14.95 15.26 -6.89
C GLY A 66 -13.79 15.18 -5.89
N LEU A 67 -13.60 14.05 -5.20
CA LEU A 67 -12.48 13.86 -4.28
C LEU A 67 -11.26 13.35 -5.02
N LEU A 68 -10.08 13.90 -4.69
CA LEU A 68 -8.80 13.34 -5.14
C LEU A 68 -8.62 11.96 -4.53
N THR A 69 -8.60 10.94 -5.38
CA THR A 69 -8.66 9.55 -4.95
C THR A 69 -7.47 8.75 -5.47
N GLY A 70 -6.83 8.01 -4.59
CA GLY A 70 -5.84 6.99 -4.91
C GLY A 70 -6.25 5.64 -4.35
N ILE A 71 -5.80 4.57 -5.00
CA ILE A 71 -5.98 3.20 -4.55
C ILE A 71 -4.63 2.46 -4.61
N LEU A 72 -4.34 1.70 -3.57
CA LEU A 72 -3.19 0.82 -3.45
C LEU A 72 -3.69 -0.61 -3.32
N ASP A 73 -3.35 -1.46 -4.29
CA ASP A 73 -3.57 -2.90 -4.22
C ASP A 73 -2.30 -3.59 -3.72
N ALA A 74 -2.41 -4.28 -2.59
CA ALA A 74 -1.31 -4.99 -1.95
C ALA A 74 -1.34 -6.50 -2.23
N ASP A 75 -2.25 -6.97 -3.08
CA ASP A 75 -2.42 -8.39 -3.40
C ASP A 75 -1.54 -8.83 -4.59
N ILE A 76 -0.40 -9.45 -4.28
CA ILE A 76 0.61 -9.90 -5.26
C ILE A 76 0.13 -11.11 -6.09
N HIS A 77 -0.74 -11.95 -5.55
CA HIS A 77 -1.08 -13.23 -6.19
C HIS A 77 -2.23 -13.14 -7.21
N GLY A 78 -2.81 -11.95 -7.38
CA GLY A 78 -3.91 -11.73 -8.31
C GLY A 78 -4.44 -10.32 -8.21
N PRO A 79 -3.65 -9.30 -8.61
CA PRO A 79 -4.06 -7.90 -8.55
C PRO A 79 -5.28 -7.69 -9.47
N ASN A 80 -6.44 -7.48 -8.87
CA ASN A 80 -7.67 -7.28 -9.62
C ASN A 80 -7.93 -5.78 -9.90
N ILE A 81 -7.34 -4.89 -9.11
CA ILE A 81 -7.59 -3.45 -9.21
C ILE A 81 -7.16 -2.87 -10.56
N PRO A 82 -5.97 -3.18 -11.13
CA PRO A 82 -5.58 -2.63 -12.43
C PRO A 82 -6.59 -2.96 -13.54
N LYS A 83 -7.04 -4.21 -13.58
CA LYS A 83 -8.07 -4.67 -14.51
C LYS A 83 -9.41 -3.97 -14.30
N MET A 84 -9.88 -3.88 -13.05
CA MET A 84 -11.17 -3.26 -12.74
C MET A 84 -11.22 -1.76 -13.06
N LEU A 85 -10.07 -1.07 -12.98
CA LEU A 85 -9.97 0.37 -13.27
C LEU A 85 -9.45 0.67 -14.69
N GLY A 86 -9.32 -0.34 -15.56
CA GLY A 86 -8.95 -0.17 -16.96
C GLY A 86 -7.49 0.26 -17.18
N VAL A 87 -6.60 -0.14 -16.28
CA VAL A 87 -5.15 0.13 -16.34
C VAL A 87 -4.31 -1.15 -16.36
N GLU A 88 -4.92 -2.29 -16.64
CA GLU A 88 -4.20 -3.55 -16.89
C GLU A 88 -3.18 -3.38 -18.03
N GLY A 89 -1.97 -3.93 -17.84
CA GLY A 89 -0.87 -3.82 -18.79
C GLY A 89 -0.18 -2.45 -18.84
N LYS A 90 -0.56 -1.50 -17.98
CA LYS A 90 0.20 -0.26 -17.78
C LYS A 90 1.23 -0.45 -16.66
N ASP A 91 2.48 -0.18 -16.97
CA ASP A 91 3.57 -0.31 -16.00
C ASP A 91 3.66 0.91 -15.08
N VAL A 92 4.02 0.64 -13.82
CA VAL A 92 4.43 1.67 -12.87
C VAL A 92 5.82 2.17 -13.28
N MET A 93 5.95 3.48 -13.49
CA MET A 93 7.23 4.10 -13.80
C MET A 93 7.99 4.45 -12.51
N ILE A 94 9.32 4.47 -12.59
CA ILE A 94 10.17 4.99 -11.52
C ILE A 94 10.78 6.30 -11.98
N GLU A 95 10.53 7.37 -11.24
CA GLU A 95 11.12 8.69 -11.47
C GLU A 95 11.80 9.17 -10.18
N HIS A 96 13.05 9.61 -10.27
CA HIS A 96 13.82 10.09 -9.11
C HIS A 96 13.88 9.10 -7.91
N GLY A 97 13.78 7.80 -8.19
CA GLY A 97 13.75 6.75 -7.16
C GLY A 97 12.36 6.52 -6.53
N GLU A 98 11.32 7.17 -7.04
CA GLU A 98 9.94 7.02 -6.58
C GLU A 98 9.06 6.34 -7.62
N MET A 99 8.13 5.51 -7.16
CA MET A 99 7.12 4.90 -8.02
C MET A 99 6.01 5.88 -8.33
N ILE A 100 5.73 6.07 -9.62
CA ILE A 100 4.69 6.96 -10.11
C ILE A 100 3.40 6.17 -10.36
N PRO A 101 2.29 6.50 -9.68
CA PRO A 101 1.02 5.81 -9.88
C PRO A 101 0.49 5.94 -11.30
N VAL A 102 -0.08 4.84 -11.79
CA VAL A 102 -0.77 4.82 -13.07
C VAL A 102 -2.12 5.52 -12.92
N MET A 103 -2.44 6.44 -13.83
CA MET A 103 -3.72 7.12 -13.83
C MET A 103 -4.79 6.30 -14.58
N SER A 104 -5.92 6.04 -13.93
CA SER A 104 -7.10 5.48 -14.59
C SER A 104 -7.81 6.51 -15.47
N ASN A 105 -8.67 6.06 -16.37
CA ASN A 105 -9.44 6.96 -17.24
C ASN A 105 -10.36 7.91 -16.47
N ASN A 106 -10.76 7.54 -15.25
CA ASN A 106 -11.60 8.36 -14.39
C ASN A 106 -10.79 9.29 -13.45
N GLY A 107 -9.46 9.29 -13.56
CA GLY A 107 -8.57 10.15 -12.78
C GLY A 107 -8.14 9.58 -11.43
N ILE A 108 -8.37 8.29 -11.18
CA ILE A 108 -7.92 7.62 -9.95
C ILE A 108 -6.44 7.26 -10.10
N LYS A 109 -5.63 7.58 -9.09
CA LYS A 109 -4.22 7.14 -9.02
C LYS A 109 -4.17 5.69 -8.55
N VAL A 110 -3.63 4.79 -9.37
CA VAL A 110 -3.59 3.35 -9.11
C VAL A 110 -2.15 2.92 -8.87
N MET A 111 -1.92 2.29 -7.73
CA MET A 111 -0.72 1.52 -7.42
C MET A 111 -1.14 0.08 -7.16
N SER A 112 -0.43 -0.88 -7.73
CA SER A 112 -0.69 -2.29 -7.50
C SER A 112 0.64 -3.03 -7.43
N MET A 113 0.77 -3.92 -6.45
CA MET A 113 1.91 -4.82 -6.34
C MET A 113 1.50 -6.13 -6.98
N GLY A 114 1.97 -6.43 -8.19
CA GLY A 114 1.72 -7.68 -8.90
C GLY A 114 1.86 -7.56 -10.40
#